data_AF-A0A9E4N3H0-F1
#
_entry.id   AF-A0A9E4N3H0-F1
#
_cell.length_a   1.000
_cell.length_b   1.000
_cell.length_c   1.000
_cell.angle_alpha   90.00
_cell.angle_beta   90.00
_cell.angle_gamma   90.00
#
_symmetry.space_group_name_H-M   'P 1'
#
loop_
_entity.id
_entity.type
_entity.pdbx_description
1 polymer ?
#
loop_
_entity_poly.entity_id
_entity_poly.type
_entity_poly.pdbx_seq_one_letter_code
_entity_poly.pdbx_strand_id
1 'polypeptide(L)' 'KDRVLGATIVGENAGELIGEFTSAMKHGFGLNKILGTIHIYPTLFEANKYAAGSWKRAHKPEGLLAWVERFHDWRRG' A
#
# COMPACT_ATOMS: atom_id res chain seq x y z
N LYS A 1 6.81 -8.21 -8.59
CA LYS A 1 7.47 -6.89 -8.49
C LYS A 1 6.38 -5.86 -8.20
N ASP A 2 6.67 -4.87 -7.37
CA ASP A 2 5.68 -3.83 -7.04
C ASP A 2 5.55 -2.82 -8.18
N ARG A 3 4.41 -2.83 -8.89
CA ARG A 3 4.12 -1.96 -10.04
C ARG A 3 2.60 -1.86 -10.23
N VAL A 4 2.09 -0.66 -10.44
CA VAL A 4 0.69 -0.44 -10.84
C VAL A 4 0.55 -0.63 -12.35
N LEU A 5 -0.41 -1.47 -12.76
CA LEU A 5 -0.74 -1.71 -14.18
C LEU A 5 -2.05 -1.04 -14.61
N GLY A 6 -2.92 -0.74 -13.66
CA GLY A 6 -4.23 -0.15 -13.85
C GLY A 6 -4.95 -0.04 -12.51
N ALA A 7 -5.99 0.78 -12.47
CA ALA A 7 -6.90 0.92 -11.32
C ALA A 7 -8.31 1.23 -11.81
N THR A 8 -9.30 0.80 -11.04
CA THR A 8 -10.72 1.11 -11.28
C THR A 8 -11.31 1.56 -9.96
N ILE A 9 -11.94 2.74 -9.95
CA ILE A 9 -12.51 3.35 -8.75
C ILE A 9 -13.95 3.73 -9.07
N VAL A 10 -14.86 3.37 -8.17
CA VAL A 10 -16.28 3.71 -8.25
C VAL A 10 -16.67 4.32 -6.91
N GLY A 11 -17.22 5.54 -6.94
CA GLY A 11 -17.60 6.28 -5.75
C GLY A 11 -17.51 7.79 -5.95
N GLU A 12 -17.80 8.52 -4.89
CA GLU A 12 -17.62 9.97 -4.82
C GLU A 12 -16.13 10.34 -5.00
N ASN A 13 -15.88 11.43 -5.73
CA ASN A 13 -14.54 11.91 -6.10
C ASN A 13 -13.61 10.86 -6.77
N ALA A 14 -14.16 9.86 -7.47
CA ALA A 14 -13.34 8.85 -8.14
C ALA A 14 -12.35 9.45 -9.16
N GLY A 15 -12.69 10.59 -9.78
CA GLY A 15 -11.83 11.31 -10.72
C GLY A 15 -10.59 11.93 -10.06
N GLU A 16 -10.69 12.32 -8.80
CA GLU A 16 -9.59 12.85 -8.00
C GLU A 16 -8.72 11.70 -7.45
N LEU A 17 -9.36 10.61 -7.00
CA LEU A 17 -8.65 9.44 -6.46
C LEU A 17 -7.81 8.72 -7.52
N ILE A 18 -8.32 8.60 -8.76
CA ILE A 18 -7.63 7.88 -9.84
C ILE A 18 -6.35 8.60 -10.30
N GLY A 19 -6.19 9.88 -9.97
CA GLY A 19 -5.02 10.68 -10.33
C GLY A 19 -3.72 10.11 -9.78
N GLU A 20 -3.71 9.60 -8.56
CA GLU A 20 -2.51 9.00 -7.95
C GLU A 20 -2.09 7.72 -8.66
N PHE A 21 -3.04 6.85 -9.02
CA PHE A 21 -2.75 5.63 -9.78
C PHE A 21 -2.28 5.94 -11.21
N THR A 22 -2.80 7.01 -11.82
CA THR A 22 -2.32 7.50 -13.11
C THR A 22 -0.87 7.97 -13.02
N SER A 23 -0.52 8.72 -11.96
CA SER A 23 0.86 9.12 -11.65
C SER A 23 1.76 7.90 -11.43
N ALA A 24 1.29 6.90 -10.69
CA ALA A 24 2.00 5.64 -10.46
C ALA A 24 2.34 4.92 -11.77
N MET A 25 1.38 4.84 -12.69
CA MET A 25 1.60 4.25 -14.02
C MET A 25 2.56 5.08 -14.87
N LYS A 26 2.41 6.41 -14.86
CA LYS A 26 3.25 7.33 -15.65
C LYS A 26 4.72 7.30 -15.20
N HIS A 27 4.96 7.24 -13.90
CA HIS A 27 6.29 7.31 -13.30
C HIS A 27 6.85 5.94 -12.87
N GLY A 28 6.06 4.87 -13.05
CA GLY A 28 6.52 3.50 -12.84
C GLY A 28 6.71 3.09 -11.38
N PHE A 29 6.07 3.76 -10.42
CA PHE A 29 6.11 3.37 -9.02
C PHE A 29 4.93 2.47 -8.63
N GLY A 30 5.11 1.68 -7.56
CA GLY A 30 4.12 0.72 -7.08
C GLY A 30 3.40 1.14 -5.80
N LEU A 31 2.64 0.21 -5.24
CA LEU A 31 1.80 0.43 -4.05
C LEU A 31 2.62 0.70 -2.79
N ASN A 32 3.88 0.23 -2.69
CA ASN A 32 4.72 0.60 -1.55
C ASN A 32 5.01 2.11 -1.52
N LYS A 33 5.12 2.76 -2.68
CA LYS A 33 5.36 4.20 -2.75
C LYS A 33 4.12 4.99 -2.35
N ILE A 34 2.94 4.59 -2.85
CA ILE A 34 1.64 5.15 -2.44
C ILE A 34 1.45 5.00 -0.92
N LEU A 35 1.69 3.80 -0.36
CA LEU A 35 1.59 3.56 1.08
C LEU A 35 2.51 4.47 1.91
N GLY A 36 3.71 4.77 1.40
CA GLY A 36 4.69 5.65 2.03
C GLY A 36 4.41 7.15 1.87
N THR A 37 3.48 7.54 1.00
CA THR A 37 3.10 8.94 0.80
C THR A 37 2.21 9.44 1.95
N ILE A 38 2.46 10.67 2.42
CA ILE A 38 1.59 11.32 3.41
C ILE A 38 0.30 11.74 2.69
N HIS A 39 -0.81 11.13 3.09
CA HIS A 39 -2.14 11.48 2.62
C HIS A 39 -2.77 12.49 3.57
N ILE A 40 -3.50 13.45 3.02
CA ILE A 40 -4.14 14.52 3.79
C ILE A 40 -5.36 13.95 4.53
N TYR A 41 -5.45 14.23 5.83
CA TYR A 41 -6.59 13.88 6.67
C TYR A 41 -7.46 15.12 6.95
N PRO A 42 -8.80 15.02 7.02
CA PRO A 42 -9.64 13.86 6.70
C PRO A 42 -10.17 13.93 5.27
N THR A 43 -9.62 13.15 4.33
CA THR A 43 -10.04 13.21 2.92
C THR A 43 -10.25 11.82 2.31
N LEU A 44 -11.10 11.73 1.27
CA LEU A 44 -11.26 10.49 0.50
C LEU A 44 -9.94 10.01 -0.13
N PHE A 45 -8.97 10.91 -0.32
CA PHE A 45 -7.66 10.56 -0.87
C PHE A 45 -6.97 9.46 -0.07
N GLU A 46 -7.19 9.41 1.26
CA GLU A 46 -6.67 8.37 2.15
C GLU A 46 -7.08 6.94 1.74
N ALA A 47 -8.17 6.78 0.97
CA ALA A 47 -8.59 5.50 0.43
C ALA A 47 -7.48 4.80 -0.38
N ASN A 48 -6.67 5.55 -1.15
CA ASN A 48 -5.57 4.99 -1.92
C ASN A 48 -4.48 4.41 -1.02
N LYS A 49 -4.12 5.12 0.06
CA LYS A 49 -3.23 4.63 1.12
C LYS A 49 -3.76 3.35 1.75
N TYR A 50 -5.06 3.31 2.08
CA TYR A 50 -5.67 2.14 2.70
C TYR A 50 -5.67 0.93 1.77
N ALA A 51 -5.97 1.13 0.47
CA ALA A 51 -5.90 0.10 -0.54
C ALA A 51 -4.46 -0.46 -0.68
N ALA A 52 -3.45 0.42 -0.74
CA ALA A 52 -2.05 0.01 -0.75
C ALA A 52 -1.64 -0.73 0.53
N GLY A 53 -2.18 -0.32 1.68
CA GLY A 53 -1.98 -1.00 2.97
C GLY A 53 -2.58 -2.40 3.00
N SER A 54 -3.79 -2.58 2.47
CA SER A 54 -4.43 -3.90 2.32
C SER A 54 -3.60 -4.82 1.43
N TRP A 55 -3.12 -4.33 0.29
CA TRP A 55 -2.21 -5.07 -0.57
C TRP A 55 -0.92 -5.45 0.15
N LYS A 56 -0.30 -4.51 0.88
CA LYS A 56 0.97 -4.76 1.61
C LYS A 56 0.80 -5.84 2.68
N ARG A 57 -0.33 -5.84 3.41
CA ARG A 57 -0.66 -6.88 4.39
C ARG A 57 -0.79 -8.26 3.74
N ALA A 58 -1.38 -8.33 2.55
CA ALA A 58 -1.52 -9.59 1.80
C ALA A 58 -0.19 -10.09 1.19
N HIS A 59 0.81 -9.21 1.01
CA HIS A 59 2.11 -9.52 0.40
C HIS A 59 3.28 -9.48 1.40
N LYS A 60 2.98 -9.57 2.70
CA LYS A 60 4.02 -9.65 3.73
C LYS A 60 4.75 -10.99 3.66
N PRO A 61 6.08 -11.03 3.84
CA PRO A 61 6.84 -12.29 3.80
C PRO A 61 6.62 -13.10 5.09
N GLU A 62 5.68 -14.04 5.07
CA GLU A 62 5.29 -14.78 6.28
C GLU A 62 6.43 -15.62 6.88
N GLY A 63 7.23 -16.29 6.05
CA GLY A 63 8.37 -17.08 6.54
C GLY A 63 9.42 -16.25 7.28
N LEU A 64 9.68 -15.03 6.80
CA LEU A 64 10.59 -14.11 7.50
C LEU A 64 9.98 -13.63 8.82
N LEU A 65 8.68 -13.34 8.83
CA LEU A 65 7.98 -12.94 10.07
C LEU A 65 8.01 -14.06 11.11
N ALA A 66 7.80 -15.31 10.71
CA ALA A 66 7.91 -16.46 11.61
C ALA A 66 9.34 -16.64 12.15
N TRP A 67 10.37 -16.39 11.33
CA TRP A 67 11.75 -16.44 11.80
C TRP A 67 12.04 -15.32 12.81
N VAL A 68 11.59 -14.09 12.52
CA VAL A 68 11.73 -12.94 13.42
C VAL A 68 11.00 -13.17 14.73
N GLU A 69 9.81 -13.77 14.70
CA GLU A 69 9.06 -14.17 15.88
C GLU A 69 9.86 -15.16 16.74
N ARG A 70 10.35 -16.26 16.16
CA ARG A 70 11.20 -17.23 16.87
C ARG A 70 12.46 -16.61 17.47
N PHE A 71 13.09 -15.68 16.75
CA PHE A 71 14.26 -14.95 17.25
C PHE A 71 13.90 -14.03 18.42
N HIS A 72 12.75 -13.36 18.36
CA HIS A 72 12.27 -12.50 19.45
C HIS A 72 11.85 -13.30 20.68
N ASP A 73 11.25 -14.48 20.51
CA ASP A 73 10.91 -15.36 21.63
C ASP A 73 12.17 -15.87 22.32
N TRP A 74 13.16 -16.36 21.57
CA TRP A 74 14.46 -16.75 22.13
C TRP A 74 15.15 -15.61 22.89
N ARG A 75 15.05 -14.36 22.41
CA ARG A 75 15.62 -13.20 23.12
C ARG A 75 14.84 -12.77 24.35
N ARG A 76 13.55 -13.08 24.44
CA ARG A 76 12.70 -12.69 25.58
C ARG A 76 12.74 -13.70 26.73
N GLY A 77 13.27 -14.91 26.49
CA GLY A 77 13.44 -15.98 27.49
C GLY A 77 12.32 -17.01 27.42
#